data_AF-A0A530RIT8-F1
#
_entry.id   AF-A0A530RIT8-F1
#
_cell.length_a   1.000
_cell.length_b   1.000
_cell.length_c   1.000
_cell.angle_alpha   90.00
_cell.angle_beta   90.00
_cell.angle_gamma   90.00
#
_symmetry.space_group_name_H-M   'P 1'
#
loop_
_entity.id
_entity.type
_entity.pdbx_description
1 polymer ?
#
loop_
_entity_poly.entity_id
_entity_poly.type
_entity_poly.pdbx_seq_one_letter_code
_entity_poly.pdbx_strand_id
1 'polypeptide(L)'
;MNGFLRQYRADKTERSALAKRRTDRDKALKVQQLIADLGNAPRISKEMRSVFAENLSNLISSREPYQHLWHSGDIHRRGSAALDHPKKTITLFAAGRKAAKLAPERGYEQMRQLALGIPGVGVNMITAILCTFAPKRYAVFNGNTSGALAAIGIGAPRSPTVATLSAERYTQLCATIDALRRRIGGADFTDADAFLNWLYFKTKPSKRAHEGGAPKTSPCVSRPRQVVRQHRASNRPFRQSLPSPKAGSPFE
;
A
#
# COMPACT_ATOMS: atom_id res chain seq x y z
N MET A 1 27.48 1.00 3.30
CA MET A 1 26.83 1.49 2.05
C MET A 1 27.38 0.81 0.78
N ASN A 2 28.68 0.93 0.46
CA ASN A 2 29.23 0.41 -0.81
C ASN A 2 29.00 -1.10 -1.04
N GLY A 3 29.06 -1.92 0.01
CA GLY A 3 28.73 -3.35 -0.08
C GLY A 3 27.28 -3.61 -0.51
N PHE A 4 26.31 -2.90 0.08
CA PHE A 4 24.89 -3.01 -0.29
C PHE A 4 24.63 -2.57 -1.73
N LEU A 5 25.29 -1.50 -2.20
CA LEU A 5 25.14 -1.05 -3.59
C LEU A 5 25.63 -2.10 -4.59
N ARG A 6 26.77 -2.74 -4.32
CA ARG A 6 27.27 -3.82 -5.18
C ARG A 6 26.30 -5.00 -5.21
N GLN A 7 25.78 -5.40 -4.05
CA GLN A 7 24.80 -6.50 -3.95
C GLN A 7 23.50 -6.17 -4.70
N TYR A 8 22.92 -4.98 -4.49
CA TYR A 8 21.71 -4.55 -5.19
C TYR A 8 21.88 -4.52 -6.71
N ARG A 9 23.03 -4.04 -7.20
CA ARG A 9 23.32 -4.00 -8.65
C ARG A 9 23.50 -5.39 -9.27
N ALA A 10 23.95 -6.36 -8.47
CA ALA A 10 24.11 -7.76 -8.88
C ALA A 10 22.81 -8.57 -8.77
N ASP A 11 21.80 -8.08 -8.02
CA ASP A 11 20.54 -8.76 -7.80
C ASP A 11 19.62 -8.67 -9.03
N LYS A 12 19.66 -9.70 -9.88
CA LYS A 12 18.89 -9.75 -11.13
C LYS A 12 17.38 -9.69 -10.87
N THR A 13 16.91 -10.27 -9.78
CA THR A 13 15.48 -10.28 -9.40
C THR A 13 15.00 -8.87 -9.13
N GLU A 14 15.76 -8.12 -8.33
CA GLU A 14 15.40 -6.73 -8.01
C GLU A 14 15.52 -5.79 -9.21
N ARG A 15 16.45 -6.04 -10.14
CA ARG A 15 16.51 -5.25 -11.39
C ARG A 15 15.25 -5.44 -12.24
N SER A 16 14.77 -6.68 -12.37
CA SER A 16 13.51 -6.97 -13.06
C SER A 16 12.31 -6.39 -12.30
N ALA A 17 12.31 -6.48 -10.97
CA ALA A 17 11.27 -5.88 -10.13
C ALA A 17 11.24 -4.34 -10.25
N LEU A 18 12.40 -3.69 -10.34
CA LEU A 18 12.50 -2.25 -10.57
C LEU A 18 11.93 -1.83 -11.92
N ALA A 19 12.22 -2.59 -12.99
CA ALA A 19 11.62 -2.34 -14.30
C ALA A 19 10.09 -2.42 -14.23
N LYS A 20 9.55 -3.44 -13.56
CA LYS A 20 8.10 -3.56 -13.32
C LYS A 20 7.56 -2.38 -12.50
N ARG A 21 8.23 -1.98 -11.42
CA ARG A 21 7.83 -0.84 -10.56
C ARG A 21 7.71 0.46 -11.35
N ARG A 22 8.61 0.71 -12.30
CA ARG A 22 8.55 1.89 -13.18
C ARG A 22 7.29 1.86 -14.06
N THR A 23 7.01 0.71 -14.69
CA THR A 23 5.78 0.51 -15.48
C THR A 23 4.53 0.65 -14.62
N ASP A 24 4.52 0.06 -13.43
CA ASP A 24 3.37 0.11 -12.52
C ASP A 24 3.15 1.52 -11.98
N ARG A 25 4.20 2.31 -11.75
CA ARG A 25 4.08 3.73 -11.41
C ARG A 25 3.38 4.51 -12.52
N ASP A 26 3.73 4.29 -13.78
CA ASP A 26 3.09 5.01 -14.89
C ASP A 26 1.59 4.65 -15.01
N LYS A 27 1.23 3.39 -14.73
CA LYS A 27 -0.17 2.97 -14.59
C LYS A 27 -0.83 3.60 -13.37
N ALA A 28 -0.15 3.62 -12.23
CA ALA A 28 -0.65 4.21 -11.00
C ALA A 28 -0.95 5.71 -11.21
N LEU A 29 -0.10 6.44 -11.92
CA LEU A 29 -0.33 7.84 -12.26
C LEU A 29 -1.64 8.03 -13.03
N LYS A 30 -1.91 7.20 -14.04
CA LYS A 30 -3.19 7.24 -14.78
C LYS A 30 -4.38 6.98 -13.86
N VAL A 31 -4.29 5.96 -13.01
CA VAL A 31 -5.34 5.62 -12.03
C VAL A 31 -5.56 6.74 -11.02
N GLN A 32 -4.50 7.34 -10.50
CA GLN A 32 -4.58 8.50 -9.61
C GLN A 32 -5.22 9.72 -10.27
N GLN A 33 -4.90 9.94 -11.55
CA GLN A 33 -5.51 11.01 -12.33
C GLN A 33 -7.03 10.78 -12.40
N LEU A 34 -7.47 9.58 -12.79
CA LEU A 34 -8.89 9.24 -12.81
C LEU A 34 -9.58 9.49 -11.47
N ILE A 35 -8.99 9.05 -10.35
CA ILE A 35 -9.55 9.32 -9.00
C ILE A 35 -9.63 10.82 -8.72
N ALA A 36 -8.57 11.57 -9.02
CA ALA A 36 -8.52 13.01 -8.78
C ALA A 36 -9.54 13.78 -9.64
N ASP A 37 -9.82 13.33 -10.87
CA ASP A 37 -10.81 13.97 -11.76
C ASP A 37 -12.25 13.84 -11.27
N LEU A 38 -12.55 12.77 -10.51
CA LEU A 38 -13.84 12.65 -9.80
C LEU A 38 -14.07 13.81 -8.81
N GLY A 39 -13.01 14.47 -8.34
CA GLY A 39 -13.10 15.62 -7.45
C GLY A 39 -13.63 16.89 -8.10
N ASN A 40 -13.80 16.93 -9.43
CA ASN A 40 -14.35 18.07 -10.16
C ASN A 40 -15.89 18.11 -10.12
N ALA A 41 -16.54 17.01 -9.75
CA ALA A 41 -18.00 16.96 -9.69
C ALA A 41 -18.52 17.66 -8.42
N PRO A 42 -19.65 18.39 -8.49
CA PRO A 42 -20.25 19.03 -7.32
C PRO A 42 -20.77 18.01 -6.28
N ARG A 43 -21.14 16.81 -6.72
CA ARG A 43 -21.62 15.71 -5.88
C ARG A 43 -21.13 14.37 -6.39
N ILE A 44 -20.79 13.47 -5.46
CA ILE A 44 -20.36 12.11 -5.77
C ILE A 44 -21.58 11.18 -5.95
N SER A 45 -21.81 10.74 -7.19
CA SER A 45 -22.87 9.78 -7.56
C SER A 45 -22.55 8.35 -7.10
N LYS A 46 -23.44 7.39 -7.38
CA LYS A 46 -23.19 5.97 -7.09
C LYS A 46 -22.13 5.38 -8.03
N GLU A 47 -22.20 5.73 -9.30
CA GLU A 47 -21.30 5.30 -10.37
C GLU A 47 -19.88 5.80 -10.07
N MET A 48 -19.74 7.06 -9.66
CA MET A 48 -18.45 7.62 -9.25
C MET A 48 -17.84 6.90 -8.05
N ARG A 49 -18.65 6.42 -7.09
CA ARG A 49 -18.15 5.60 -5.97
C ARG A 49 -17.63 4.26 -6.47
N SER A 50 -18.29 3.65 -7.44
CA SER A 50 -17.83 2.41 -8.06
C SER A 50 -16.49 2.60 -8.77
N VAL A 51 -16.39 3.64 -9.60
CA VAL A 51 -15.14 4.01 -10.30
C VAL A 51 -14.02 4.28 -9.29
N PHE A 52 -14.31 5.05 -8.23
CA PHE A 52 -13.35 5.29 -7.16
C PHE A 52 -12.91 3.98 -6.48
N ALA A 53 -13.84 3.11 -6.10
CA ALA A 53 -13.56 1.89 -5.38
C ALA A 53 -12.68 0.94 -6.20
N GLU A 54 -12.98 0.78 -7.50
CA GLU A 54 -12.19 -0.01 -8.42
C GLU A 54 -10.78 0.56 -8.59
N ASN A 55 -10.66 1.87 -8.84
CA ASN A 55 -9.38 2.51 -9.07
C ASN A 55 -8.51 2.52 -7.81
N LEU A 56 -9.08 2.80 -6.63
CA LEU A 56 -8.33 2.71 -5.37
C LEU A 56 -7.90 1.26 -5.12
N SER A 57 -8.75 0.28 -5.39
CA SER A 57 -8.40 -1.14 -5.25
C SER A 57 -7.28 -1.56 -6.20
N ASN A 58 -7.26 -1.06 -7.44
CA ASN A 58 -6.14 -1.27 -8.37
C ASN A 58 -4.81 -0.72 -7.83
N LEU A 59 -4.84 0.39 -7.08
CA LEU A 59 -3.64 0.90 -6.42
C LEU A 59 -3.20 0.01 -5.26
N ILE A 60 -4.12 -0.42 -4.39
CA ILE A 60 -3.75 -0.93 -3.05
C ILE A 60 -3.91 -2.44 -2.87
N SER A 61 -4.81 -3.09 -3.60
CA SER A 61 -5.21 -4.47 -3.34
C SER A 61 -4.35 -5.45 -4.13
N SER A 62 -3.90 -6.53 -3.48
CA SER A 62 -3.23 -7.67 -4.12
C SER A 62 -4.18 -8.84 -4.37
N ARG A 63 -5.50 -8.64 -4.22
CA ARG A 63 -6.51 -9.65 -4.53
C ARG A 63 -6.87 -9.55 -6.00
N GLU A 64 -7.03 -10.68 -6.67
CA GLU A 64 -7.63 -10.71 -8.00
C GLU A 64 -9.04 -10.08 -7.99
N PRO A 65 -9.42 -9.28 -9.00
CA PRO A 65 -8.71 -9.00 -10.26
C PRO A 65 -7.82 -7.73 -10.23
N TYR A 66 -7.48 -7.21 -9.04
CA TYR A 66 -6.80 -5.91 -8.91
C TYR A 66 -5.28 -5.99 -9.13
N GLN A 67 -4.72 -4.93 -9.70
CA GLN A 67 -3.32 -4.92 -10.19
C GLN A 67 -2.24 -4.70 -9.12
N HIS A 68 -2.58 -4.26 -7.91
CA HIS A 68 -1.63 -3.93 -6.84
C HIS A 68 -0.49 -2.98 -7.25
N LEU A 69 -0.83 -1.83 -7.83
CA LEU A 69 0.15 -0.93 -8.45
C LEU A 69 1.09 -0.24 -7.44
N TRP A 70 0.64 -0.04 -6.19
CA TRP A 70 1.52 0.35 -5.09
C TRP A 70 1.98 -0.90 -4.35
N HIS A 71 3.24 -1.29 -4.55
CA HIS A 71 3.88 -2.47 -3.94
C HIS A 71 4.16 -2.29 -2.44
N SER A 72 3.11 -2.02 -1.66
CA SER A 72 3.17 -1.62 -0.26
C SER A 72 2.21 -2.48 0.55
N GLY A 73 2.76 -3.45 1.28
CA GLY A 73 1.96 -4.35 2.13
C GLY A 73 1.21 -3.61 3.25
N ASP A 74 1.72 -2.47 3.71
CA ASP A 74 1.05 -1.64 4.71
C ASP A 74 -0.21 -0.96 4.15
N ILE A 75 -0.14 -0.44 2.92
CA ILE A 75 -1.29 0.15 2.24
C ILE A 75 -2.29 -0.95 1.87
N HIS A 76 -1.82 -2.12 1.43
CA HIS A 76 -2.69 -3.26 1.17
C HIS A 76 -3.56 -3.65 2.37
N ARG A 77 -2.95 -3.74 3.57
CA ARG A 77 -3.65 -4.19 4.78
C ARG A 77 -4.63 -3.16 5.35
N ARG A 78 -4.30 -1.87 5.27
CA ARG A 78 -5.03 -0.81 6.00
C ARG A 78 -5.73 0.19 5.10
N GLY A 79 -5.26 0.35 3.86
CA GLY A 79 -5.75 1.37 2.93
C GLY A 79 -7.18 1.13 2.46
N SER A 80 -7.69 -0.10 2.55
CA SER A 80 -9.07 -0.43 2.16
C SER A 80 -10.11 0.30 3.00
N ALA A 81 -9.81 0.70 4.24
CA ALA A 81 -10.73 1.50 5.05
C ALA A 81 -11.04 2.88 4.42
N ALA A 82 -10.20 3.37 3.50
CA ALA A 82 -10.47 4.60 2.76
C ALA A 82 -11.58 4.44 1.71
N LEU A 83 -11.97 3.20 1.37
CA LEU A 83 -13.07 2.90 0.45
C LEU A 83 -14.43 3.34 1.01
N ASP A 84 -14.59 3.30 2.34
CA ASP A 84 -15.81 3.71 3.03
C ASP A 84 -15.95 5.25 3.13
N HIS A 85 -14.93 5.99 2.70
CA HIS A 85 -14.88 7.46 2.75
C HIS A 85 -14.63 8.10 1.37
N PRO A 86 -15.42 7.77 0.33
CA PRO A 86 -15.10 8.10 -1.05
C PRO A 86 -14.94 9.60 -1.28
N LYS A 87 -15.83 10.44 -0.74
CA LYS A 87 -15.74 11.90 -0.91
C LYS A 87 -14.42 12.45 -0.35
N LYS A 88 -14.06 12.09 0.88
CA LYS A 88 -12.83 12.58 1.53
C LYS A 88 -11.59 12.08 0.79
N THR A 89 -11.58 10.80 0.40
CA THR A 89 -10.43 10.21 -0.30
C THR A 89 -10.28 10.77 -1.71
N ILE A 90 -11.36 10.96 -2.48
CA ILE A 90 -11.31 11.64 -3.79
C ILE A 90 -10.75 13.06 -3.64
N THR A 91 -11.23 13.83 -2.65
CA THR A 91 -10.71 15.17 -2.35
C THR A 91 -9.22 15.13 -2.04
N LEU A 92 -8.74 14.13 -1.29
CA LEU A 92 -7.33 13.96 -1.00
C LEU A 92 -6.49 13.72 -2.27
N PHE A 93 -6.94 12.88 -3.20
CA PHE A 93 -6.22 12.65 -4.47
C PHE A 93 -6.20 13.90 -5.35
N ALA A 94 -7.33 14.62 -5.45
CA ALA A 94 -7.43 15.88 -6.18
C ALA A 94 -6.48 16.95 -5.60
N ALA A 95 -6.41 17.06 -4.27
CA ALA A 95 -5.46 17.91 -3.59
C ALA A 95 -4.01 17.45 -3.83
N GLY A 96 -3.74 16.13 -3.82
CA GLY A 96 -2.44 15.55 -4.09
C GLY A 96 -1.87 15.95 -5.45
N ARG A 97 -2.72 16.01 -6.49
CA ARG A 97 -2.33 16.49 -7.82
C ARG A 97 -1.84 17.95 -7.79
N LYS A 98 -2.47 18.81 -6.98
CA LYS A 98 -2.09 20.22 -6.83
C LYS A 98 -0.84 20.35 -5.96
N ALA A 99 -0.85 19.70 -4.79
CA ALA A 99 0.24 19.68 -3.82
C ALA A 99 1.55 19.15 -4.42
N ALA A 100 1.47 18.16 -5.31
CA ALA A 100 2.63 17.60 -6.01
C ALA A 100 3.41 18.65 -6.83
N LYS A 101 2.81 19.80 -7.18
CA LYS A 101 3.48 20.92 -7.86
C LYS A 101 4.27 21.82 -6.92
N LEU A 102 3.99 21.77 -5.61
CA LEU A 102 4.63 22.58 -4.58
C LEU A 102 5.92 21.92 -4.08
N ALA A 103 6.74 22.67 -3.33
CA ALA A 103 7.88 22.14 -2.59
C ALA A 103 7.44 21.12 -1.52
N PRO A 104 8.30 20.13 -1.15
CA PRO A 104 7.94 19.04 -0.26
C PRO A 104 7.25 19.46 1.03
N GLU A 105 7.74 20.50 1.69
CA GLU A 105 7.16 21.01 2.93
C GLU A 105 5.71 21.45 2.76
N ARG A 106 5.45 22.35 1.82
CA ARG A 106 4.09 22.87 1.57
C ARG A 106 3.14 21.82 1.04
N GLY A 107 3.58 21.00 0.08
CA GLY A 107 2.73 19.97 -0.51
C GLY A 107 2.41 18.84 0.48
N TYR A 108 3.38 18.44 1.30
CA TYR A 108 3.12 17.46 2.35
C TYR A 108 2.21 18.01 3.44
N GLU A 109 2.41 19.25 3.91
CA GLU A 109 1.55 19.85 4.94
C GLU A 109 0.09 19.93 4.47
N GLN A 110 -0.13 20.36 3.23
CA GLN A 110 -1.48 20.38 2.65
C GLN A 110 -2.14 19.00 2.66
N MET A 111 -1.40 17.96 2.28
CA MET A 111 -1.90 16.59 2.28
C MET A 111 -2.10 16.03 3.68
N ARG A 112 -1.20 16.36 4.60
CA ARG A 112 -1.25 15.96 6.00
C ARG A 112 -2.54 16.46 6.66
N GLN A 113 -2.87 17.74 6.49
CA GLN A 113 -4.09 18.33 7.05
C GLN A 113 -5.37 17.67 6.52
N LEU A 114 -5.44 17.38 5.22
CA LEU A 114 -6.59 16.72 4.61
C LEU A 114 -6.73 15.25 5.00
N ALA A 115 -5.62 14.57 5.26
CA ALA A 115 -5.61 13.15 5.61
C ALA A 115 -6.00 12.90 7.08
N LEU A 116 -5.91 13.90 7.96
CA LEU A 116 -6.32 13.77 9.35
C LEU A 116 -7.80 13.33 9.43
N GLY A 117 -8.04 12.20 10.11
CA GLY A 117 -9.39 11.68 10.31
C GLY A 117 -9.99 10.96 9.09
N ILE A 118 -9.18 10.53 8.11
CA ILE A 118 -9.60 9.56 7.07
C ILE A 118 -9.06 8.16 7.44
N PRO A 119 -9.92 7.23 7.91
CA PRO A 119 -9.51 5.84 8.14
C PRO A 119 -8.80 5.21 6.94
N GLY A 120 -7.72 4.47 7.21
CA GLY A 120 -6.89 3.83 6.18
C GLY A 120 -5.88 4.75 5.48
N VAL A 121 -5.99 6.07 5.65
CA VAL A 121 -5.03 7.03 5.08
C VAL A 121 -3.94 7.36 6.11
N GLY A 122 -2.77 6.75 5.94
CA GLY A 122 -1.57 7.06 6.72
C GLY A 122 -0.50 7.80 5.92
N VAL A 123 0.64 8.09 6.58
CA VAL A 123 1.83 8.70 5.95
C VAL A 123 2.24 7.97 4.66
N ASN A 124 2.18 6.64 4.66
CA ASN A 124 2.51 5.83 3.49
C ASN A 124 1.61 6.16 2.28
N MET A 125 0.29 6.28 2.49
CA MET A 125 -0.63 6.60 1.39
C MET A 125 -0.41 8.05 0.90
N ILE A 126 -0.25 9.01 1.81
CA ILE A 126 0.02 10.42 1.44
C ILE A 126 1.29 10.53 0.59
N THR A 127 2.38 9.91 1.04
CA THR A 127 3.67 10.00 0.37
C THR A 127 3.71 9.19 -0.92
N ALA A 128 2.99 8.06 -0.99
CA ALA A 128 2.76 7.35 -2.25
C ALA A 128 1.96 8.21 -3.24
N ILE A 129 0.93 8.93 -2.78
CA ILE A 129 0.15 9.82 -3.65
C ILE A 129 1.04 10.89 -4.27
N LEU A 130 1.82 11.59 -3.44
CA LEU A 130 2.71 12.67 -3.87
C LEU A 130 3.85 12.15 -4.76
N CYS A 131 4.45 11.01 -4.41
CA CYS A 131 5.53 10.40 -5.19
C CYS A 131 5.03 9.94 -6.56
N THR A 132 3.84 9.36 -6.68
CA THR A 132 3.31 8.94 -7.98
C THR A 132 3.02 10.15 -8.89
N PHE A 133 2.50 11.26 -8.37
CA PHE A 133 2.34 12.50 -9.16
C PHE A 133 3.65 13.23 -9.49
N ALA A 134 4.63 13.21 -8.58
CA ALA A 134 5.88 13.94 -8.74
C ALA A 134 7.08 13.13 -8.20
N PRO A 135 7.50 12.06 -8.91
CA PRO A 135 8.48 11.10 -8.41
C PRO A 135 9.89 11.68 -8.30
N LYS A 136 10.15 12.86 -8.87
CA LYS A 136 11.43 13.56 -8.71
C LYS A 136 11.46 14.51 -7.51
N ARG A 137 10.34 14.67 -6.80
CA ARG A 137 10.18 15.67 -5.73
C ARG A 137 9.79 15.08 -4.37
N TYR A 138 8.99 14.02 -4.37
CA TYR A 138 8.47 13.42 -3.15
C TYR A 138 8.93 11.97 -3.01
N ALA A 139 9.50 11.63 -1.85
CA ALA A 139 9.89 10.27 -1.52
C ALA A 139 8.73 9.50 -0.87
N VAL A 140 8.55 8.23 -1.22
CA VAL A 140 7.68 7.34 -0.44
C VAL A 140 8.30 7.14 0.96
N PHE A 141 7.49 7.29 2.00
CA PHE A 141 7.94 7.08 3.37
C PHE A 141 7.00 6.14 4.13
N ASN A 142 7.53 5.00 4.55
CA ASN A 142 6.81 3.97 5.31
C ASN A 142 7.74 3.20 6.25
N GLY A 143 7.26 2.11 6.84
CA GLY A 143 8.05 1.27 7.75
C GLY A 143 9.29 0.65 7.11
N ASN A 144 9.22 0.27 5.83
CA ASN A 144 10.39 -0.26 5.10
C ASN A 144 11.41 0.85 4.88
N THR A 145 10.98 2.06 4.48
CA THR A 145 11.84 3.23 4.34
C THR A 145 12.58 3.53 5.65
N SER A 146 11.83 3.65 6.76
CA SER A 146 12.40 3.93 8.08
C SER A 146 13.37 2.84 8.53
N GLY A 147 13.00 1.57 8.38
CA GLY A 147 13.86 0.43 8.74
C GLY A 147 15.14 0.35 7.91
N ALA A 148 15.06 0.60 6.61
CA ALA A 148 16.22 0.60 5.72
C ALA A 148 17.17 1.76 6.02
N LEU A 149 16.65 2.97 6.28
CA LEU A 149 17.47 4.11 6.70
C LEU A 149 18.18 3.81 8.03
N ALA A 150 17.48 3.23 9.00
CA ALA A 150 18.09 2.83 10.27
C ALA A 150 19.21 1.79 10.08
N ALA A 151 19.05 0.83 9.17
CA ALA A 151 20.06 -0.20 8.89
C ALA A 151 21.38 0.35 8.31
N ILE A 152 21.38 1.57 7.80
CA ILE A 152 22.57 2.28 7.31
C ILE A 152 22.99 3.44 8.20
N GLY A 153 22.49 3.47 9.45
CA GLY A 153 22.86 4.47 10.46
C GLY A 153 22.20 5.85 10.26
N ILE A 154 21.14 5.95 9.45
CA ILE A 154 20.40 7.19 9.25
C ILE A 154 19.20 7.21 10.18
N GLY A 155 19.17 8.20 11.09
CA GLY A 155 18.05 8.40 12.01
C GLY A 155 16.77 8.81 11.29
N ALA A 156 15.74 7.97 11.34
CA ALA A 156 14.42 8.23 10.81
C ALA A 156 13.35 7.92 11.88
N PRO A 157 12.20 8.63 11.90
CA PRO A 157 11.12 8.33 12.83
C PRO A 157 10.65 6.88 12.68
N ARG A 158 10.52 6.17 13.80
CA ARG A 158 9.94 4.82 13.83
C ARG A 158 8.42 4.95 13.88
N SER A 159 7.74 4.38 12.89
CA SER A 159 6.27 4.33 12.82
C SER A 159 5.56 5.69 12.95
N PRO A 160 5.93 6.72 12.16
CA PRO A 160 5.23 7.98 12.25
C PRO A 160 3.77 7.86 11.81
N THR A 161 2.90 8.58 12.50
CA THR A 161 1.53 8.87 12.09
C THR A 161 1.45 10.19 11.33
N VAL A 162 0.31 10.44 10.68
CA VAL A 162 0.01 11.72 10.02
C VAL A 162 0.14 12.89 11.00
N ALA A 163 -0.28 12.70 12.26
CA ALA A 163 -0.17 13.73 13.29
C ALA A 163 1.30 14.04 13.66
N THR A 164 2.15 13.00 13.75
CA THR A 164 3.50 13.11 14.32
C THR A 164 4.62 13.43 13.32
N LEU A 165 4.43 13.17 12.03
CA LEU A 165 5.43 13.53 11.03
C LEU A 165 5.16 14.94 10.52
N SER A 166 5.98 15.91 10.94
CA SER A 166 5.89 17.29 10.46
C SER A 166 6.36 17.41 9.01
N ALA A 167 5.90 18.46 8.34
CA ALA A 167 6.31 18.78 6.97
C ALA A 167 7.81 19.10 6.85
N GLU A 168 8.37 19.81 7.83
CA GLU A 168 9.81 20.06 7.90
C GLU A 168 10.59 18.74 7.96
N ARG A 169 10.19 17.83 8.86
CA ARG A 169 10.87 16.55 9.01
C ARG A 169 10.74 15.68 7.76
N TYR A 170 9.58 15.67 7.12
CA TYR A 170 9.39 14.99 5.86
C TYR A 170 10.24 15.58 4.72
N THR A 171 10.46 16.89 4.70
CA THR A 171 11.35 17.55 3.73
C THR A 171 12.80 17.13 3.92
N GLN A 172 13.28 17.06 5.16
CA GLN A 172 14.61 16.53 5.49
C GLN A 172 14.76 15.07 5.04
N LEU A 173 13.71 14.26 5.23
CA LEU A 173 13.68 12.87 4.75
C LEU A 173 13.75 12.80 3.22
N CYS A 174 13.01 13.64 2.50
CA CYS A 174 13.10 13.72 1.03
C CYS A 174 14.53 14.06 0.58
N ALA A 175 15.17 15.05 1.20
CA ALA A 175 16.56 15.41 0.87
C ALA A 175 17.55 14.27 1.15
N THR A 176 17.37 13.57 2.27
CA THR A 176 18.20 12.42 2.66
C THR A 176 18.05 11.26 1.67
N ILE A 177 16.81 10.93 1.29
CA ILE A 177 16.51 9.86 0.34
C ILE A 177 16.99 10.27 -1.07
N ASP A 178 16.94 11.55 -1.42
CA ASP A 178 17.45 12.04 -2.71
C ASP A 178 18.97 11.93 -2.81
N ALA A 179 19.69 12.22 -1.72
CA ALA A 179 21.13 11.97 -1.65
C ALA A 179 21.46 10.48 -1.83
N LEU A 180 20.66 9.59 -1.25
CA LEU A 180 20.79 8.15 -1.45
C LEU A 180 20.47 7.75 -2.90
N ARG A 181 19.38 8.27 -3.49
CA ARG A 181 19.01 8.07 -4.89
C ARG A 181 20.16 8.41 -5.83
N ARG A 182 20.80 9.56 -5.63
CA ARG A 182 21.97 9.96 -6.42
C ARG A 182 23.12 8.97 -6.29
N ARG A 183 23.44 8.53 -5.06
CA ARG A 183 24.51 7.54 -4.81
C ARG A 183 24.26 6.19 -5.48
N ILE A 184 23.00 5.76 -5.57
CA ILE A 184 22.66 4.50 -6.23
C ILE A 184 22.61 4.63 -7.76
N GLY A 185 22.57 5.87 -8.28
CA GLY A 185 22.39 6.17 -9.71
C GLY A 185 20.94 6.11 -10.16
N GLY A 186 19.98 6.29 -9.24
CA GLY A 186 18.55 6.22 -9.53
C GLY A 186 18.05 7.48 -10.25
N ALA A 187 17.06 7.33 -11.13
CA ALA A 187 16.50 8.45 -11.89
C ALA A 187 15.54 9.29 -11.05
N ASP A 188 14.74 8.65 -10.20
CA ASP A 188 13.76 9.32 -9.35
C ASP A 188 13.50 8.54 -8.03
N PHE A 189 12.56 8.99 -7.21
CA PHE A 189 12.26 8.37 -5.91
C PHE A 189 11.66 6.96 -6.02
N THR A 190 11.19 6.53 -7.20
CA THR A 190 10.78 5.14 -7.44
C THR A 190 11.97 4.19 -7.34
N ASP A 191 13.13 4.60 -7.87
CA ASP A 191 14.38 3.85 -7.76
C ASP A 191 14.86 3.79 -6.30
N ALA A 192 14.73 4.92 -5.59
CA ALA A 192 15.10 5.00 -4.19
C ALA A 192 14.21 4.11 -3.30
N ASP A 193 12.88 4.13 -3.54
CA ASP A 193 11.93 3.26 -2.84
C ASP A 193 12.23 1.77 -3.10
N ALA A 194 12.51 1.39 -4.35
CA ALA A 194 12.88 0.02 -4.68
C ALA A 194 14.15 -0.43 -3.94
N PHE A 195 15.20 0.40 -3.95
CA PHE A 195 16.44 0.11 -3.22
C PHE A 195 16.21 0.01 -1.71
N LEU A 196 15.48 0.95 -1.11
CA LEU A 196 15.19 0.95 0.32
C LEU A 196 14.31 -0.25 0.71
N ASN A 197 13.36 -0.64 -0.14
CA ASN A 197 12.56 -1.83 0.07
C ASN A 197 13.42 -3.10 0.06
N TRP A 198 14.29 -3.27 -0.95
CA TRP A 198 15.25 -4.37 -1.00
C TRP A 198 16.14 -4.39 0.24
N LEU A 199 16.71 -3.24 0.60
CA LEU A 199 17.61 -3.11 1.74
C LEU A 199 16.92 -3.50 3.04
N TYR A 200 15.69 -3.02 3.24
CA TYR A 200 14.88 -3.40 4.39
C TYR A 200 14.73 -4.92 4.49
N PHE A 201 14.34 -5.61 3.41
CA PHE A 201 14.20 -7.07 3.45
C PHE A 201 15.53 -7.79 3.63
N LYS A 202 16.63 -7.22 3.15
CA LYS A 202 17.99 -7.77 3.32
C LYS A 202 18.49 -7.65 4.76
N THR A 203 18.14 -6.56 5.46
CA THR A 203 18.65 -6.25 6.80
C THR A 203 17.64 -6.48 7.91
N LYS A 204 16.38 -6.77 7.58
CA LYS A 204 15.35 -7.08 8.56
C LYS A 204 15.81 -8.29 9.37
N PRO A 205 15.83 -8.22 10.72
CA PRO A 205 16.14 -9.36 11.55
C PRO A 205 15.22 -10.52 11.20
N SER A 206 15.79 -11.66 10.78
CA SER A 206 15.01 -12.88 10.62
C SER A 206 14.47 -13.26 12.00
N LYS A 207 13.19 -13.65 12.09
CA LYS A 207 12.60 -14.15 13.34
C LYS A 207 13.33 -15.38 13.93
N ARG A 208 14.29 -15.97 13.21
CA ARG A 208 15.08 -17.13 13.64
C ARG A 208 16.24 -16.79 14.59
N ALA A 209 16.59 -15.51 14.78
CA ALA A 209 17.71 -15.14 15.65
C ALA A 209 17.36 -14.96 17.14
N HIS A 210 16.09 -15.21 17.53
CA HIS A 210 15.61 -15.04 18.91
C HIS A 210 15.16 -16.33 19.61
N GLU A 211 15.48 -17.50 19.05
CA GLU A 211 15.32 -18.77 19.75
C GLU A 211 16.69 -19.44 19.90
N GLY A 212 17.38 -19.11 21.00
CA GLY A 212 18.38 -19.99 21.57
C GLY A 212 17.67 -21.26 22.06
N GLY A 213 17.59 -22.27 21.21
CA GLY A 213 17.00 -23.57 21.51
C GLY A 213 17.77 -24.67 20.78
N ALA A 214 18.25 -25.64 21.56
CA ALA A 214 19.13 -26.76 21.22
C ALA A 214 18.85 -27.47 19.88
N PRO A 215 19.87 -28.10 19.24
CA PRO A 215 19.73 -28.68 17.92
C PRO A 215 18.84 -29.93 17.98
N LYS A 216 17.79 -29.96 17.15
CA LYS A 216 17.09 -31.20 16.81
C LYS A 216 17.50 -31.65 15.42
N THR A 217 18.00 -32.88 15.38
CA THR A 217 18.40 -33.66 14.22
C THR A 217 17.23 -33.93 13.25
N SER A 218 17.48 -33.77 11.95
CA SER A 218 16.69 -34.32 10.84
C SER A 218 16.77 -35.88 10.80
N PRO A 219 16.11 -36.62 9.87
CA PRO A 219 15.17 -36.23 8.80
C PRO A 219 13.89 -37.10 8.74
N CYS A 220 12.87 -36.68 7.98
CA CYS A 220 11.96 -37.68 7.37
C CYS A 220 11.39 -37.22 6.03
N VAL A 221 11.28 -38.21 5.16
CA VAL A 221 11.17 -38.18 3.69
C VAL A 221 9.72 -38.02 3.25
N SER A 222 9.53 -37.24 2.18
CA SER A 222 8.27 -37.04 1.47
C SER A 222 7.87 -38.29 0.67
N ARG A 223 6.62 -38.76 0.81
CA ARG A 223 5.89 -39.47 -0.26
C ARG A 223 4.39 -39.08 -0.25
N PRO A 224 3.71 -39.12 -1.43
CA PRO A 224 2.49 -38.37 -1.70
C PRO A 224 1.21 -39.07 -1.24
N ARG A 225 0.18 -38.30 -0.83
CA ARG A 225 -1.15 -38.84 -0.55
C ARG A 225 -1.97 -38.99 -1.84
N GLN A 226 -2.38 -40.23 -2.10
CA GLN A 226 -3.39 -40.61 -3.09
C GLN A 226 -4.79 -40.10 -2.71
N VAL A 227 -5.55 -39.85 -3.76
CA VAL A 227 -6.99 -39.58 -3.82
C VAL A 227 -7.76 -40.83 -3.38
N VAL A 228 -8.72 -40.68 -2.48
CA VAL A 228 -9.81 -41.66 -2.28
C VAL A 228 -11.14 -40.91 -2.23
N ARG A 229 -11.97 -41.16 -3.26
CA ARG A 229 -13.41 -40.87 -3.32
C ARG A 229 -14.14 -41.74 -2.28
N GLN A 230 -15.14 -41.18 -1.60
CA GLN A 230 -16.27 -41.96 -1.10
C GLN A 230 -17.60 -41.30 -1.45
N HIS A 231 -18.53 -42.17 -1.85
CA HIS A 231 -19.84 -41.90 -2.43
C HIS A 231 -20.92 -41.58 -1.37
N ARG A 232 -21.94 -40.86 -1.84
CA ARG A 232 -23.28 -40.56 -1.30
C ARG A 232 -23.92 -41.64 -0.40
N ALA A 233 -24.70 -41.17 0.56
CA ALA A 233 -26.11 -41.57 0.69
C ALA A 233 -26.96 -40.43 1.29
N SER A 234 -28.09 -40.18 0.61
CA SER A 234 -29.21 -39.31 0.95
C SER A 234 -30.09 -39.89 2.05
N ASN A 235 -30.77 -39.06 2.84
CA ASN A 235 -32.18 -39.28 3.22
C ASN A 235 -32.82 -38.03 3.87
N ARG A 236 -33.83 -37.50 3.17
CA ARG A 236 -35.04 -36.79 3.67
C ARG A 236 -36.21 -37.63 3.14
N PRO A 237 -37.37 -37.75 3.82
CA PRO A 237 -38.33 -36.63 3.87
C PRO A 237 -39.28 -36.62 5.09
N PHE A 238 -39.96 -35.50 5.35
CA PHE A 238 -41.43 -35.42 5.27
C PHE A 238 -41.90 -33.97 5.41
N ARG A 239 -43.04 -33.68 4.77
CA ARG A 239 -43.66 -32.37 4.51
C ARG A 239 -45.11 -32.46 5.01
N GLN A 240 -45.65 -31.39 5.58
CA GLN A 240 -47.09 -31.02 5.66
C GLN A 240 -47.20 -29.84 6.66
N SER A 241 -48.10 -28.86 6.58
CA SER A 241 -48.84 -28.15 5.53
C SER A 241 -49.44 -26.91 6.25
N LEU A 242 -49.54 -25.78 5.55
CA LEU A 242 -50.07 -24.47 6.01
C LEU A 242 -51.58 -24.57 6.35
N PRO A 243 -52.21 -23.61 7.10
CA PRO A 243 -52.60 -22.30 6.54
C PRO A 243 -52.52 -21.07 7.48
N SER A 244 -52.20 -19.90 6.92
CA SER A 244 -52.75 -18.58 7.31
C SER A 244 -54.08 -18.37 6.54
N PRO A 245 -55.08 -17.55 6.94
CA PRO A 245 -54.93 -16.08 7.13
C PRO A 245 -55.97 -15.37 8.06
N LYS A 246 -55.76 -14.06 8.30
CA LYS A 246 -56.72 -12.91 8.30
C LYS A 246 -56.16 -11.80 9.20
N ALA A 247 -55.76 -10.63 8.68
CA ALA A 247 -56.58 -9.49 8.22
C ALA A 247 -57.33 -8.78 9.37
N GLY A 248 -56.91 -7.54 9.67
CA GLY A 248 -57.58 -6.60 10.57
C GLY A 248 -56.74 -5.33 10.76
N SER A 249 -57.16 -4.25 10.11
CA SER A 249 -56.56 -2.90 10.07
C SER A 249 -57.17 -2.00 11.19
N PRO A 250 -57.08 -0.66 11.11
CA PRO A 250 -56.16 0.26 11.77
C PRO A 250 -56.83 1.02 12.95
N PHE A 251 -56.09 1.78 13.75
CA PHE A 251 -56.43 3.13 14.28
C PHE A 251 -55.37 3.58 15.31
N GLU A 252 -55.08 4.88 15.27
CA GLU A 252 -54.19 5.72 16.10
C GLU A 252 -52.70 5.80 15.74
#